data_AF-A0A4Q7Z8K2-F1
#
_entry.id   AF-A0A4Q7Z8K2-F1
#
_cell.length_a   1.000
_cell.length_b   1.000
_cell.length_c   1.000
_cell.angle_alpha   90.00
_cell.angle_beta   90.00
_cell.angle_gamma   90.00
#
_symmetry.space_group_name_H-M   'P 1'
#
loop_
_entity.id
_entity.type
_entity.pdbx_description
1 polymer ?
#
loop_
_entity_poly.entity_id
_entity_poly.type
_entity_poly.pdbx_seq_one_letter_code
_entity_poly.pdbx_strand_id
1 'polypeptide(L)'
;MRAIRSAVLPGLRGRFGALVSVLALLLGALAGLSAPAQAAGSAPCDIYAAAGTPCVAAHSTIRALFAGYNGPLYRVTRASDGAATDIGLLTAGGYADAGRQDTFCGGTTCRMTKIYDQTSRHNDLNPGPAGTAGMGADRAADASELAVTAGGHKVYGIWISPGVGYRSNGAASGVAVNGQPEGVYMVASGTHVGSACCFDYGNAERTPADTGNGHMDAVSIATTCYFAPCTGNGPWVEADLENGMFQGDNGSNPANRGNSSTYVTAVLKNDGQTRYALKGGNSQSGSLSTWWDGALPSRGGYRPMQQEGGIILGTGGDNSNWNMGTFFEGAMVSGYPSDAAENAVQANVVAAGYSGQTNVPNGPQGTITGPGGKCVDVAADDTGVNGAAVQLWDCQTYAEDQHWTHNPDTSLGTISRCLDINGNGTANGTEVELWDCDGVGGQKWVQQADGSLRNPQSGRCLDAPNGTSANGTRLRIWDCNGSAAQKFSVNGGAPIAAPGAKCVDVAADDTGVNGTAVQLWDCQTWSVDQHWFHRSDSSLSTLGRCLDVNGNGTAGGTEVELWDCNGAGGQKWEQQADGSLRNPQSGRCLDAPNGTTGNGTRLRIWDCNGSAAQKFQLN
;
A
#
# COMPACT_ATOMS: atom_id res chain seq x y z
N MET A 1 59.20 -71.71 28.92
CA MET A 1 59.39 -70.41 28.24
C MET A 1 58.94 -70.59 26.79
N ARG A 2 58.09 -69.78 26.14
CA ARG A 2 57.26 -68.62 26.53
C ARG A 2 55.79 -68.86 26.03
N ALA A 3 54.85 -67.94 26.33
CA ALA A 3 53.42 -68.00 25.94
C ALA A 3 53.23 -68.03 24.39
N ILE A 4 52.17 -68.58 23.76
CA ILE A 4 50.71 -68.78 24.07
C ILE A 4 49.83 -67.53 23.79
N ARG A 5 48.65 -67.78 23.17
CA ARG A 5 47.53 -66.91 22.70
C ARG A 5 47.68 -66.44 21.24
N SER A 6 46.85 -66.81 20.25
CA SER A 6 45.36 -66.95 20.12
C SER A 6 44.64 -65.60 20.10
N ALA A 7 43.74 -65.24 19.16
CA ALA A 7 43.20 -65.89 17.93
C ALA A 7 42.65 -64.74 17.00
N VAL A 8 41.77 -64.82 15.97
CA VAL A 8 40.74 -65.79 15.50
C VAL A 8 40.54 -65.70 13.96
N LEU A 9 40.23 -66.84 13.32
CA LEU A 9 39.45 -67.05 12.07
C LEU A 9 38.44 -68.20 12.40
N PRO A 10 37.37 -68.54 11.63
CA PRO A 10 37.13 -68.32 10.19
C PRO A 10 35.65 -68.00 9.83
N GLY A 11 35.21 -68.29 8.60
CA GLY A 11 33.78 -68.35 8.22
C GLY A 11 33.54 -68.62 6.72
N LEU A 12 33.64 -69.89 6.27
CA LEU A 12 33.68 -70.23 4.84
C LEU A 12 32.88 -71.49 4.48
N ARG A 13 32.30 -71.51 3.27
CA ARG A 13 31.71 -72.64 2.48
C ARG A 13 30.17 -72.82 2.49
N GLY A 14 29.64 -72.93 1.27
CA GLY A 14 28.35 -73.52 0.88
C GLY A 14 28.29 -73.61 -0.66
N ARG A 15 27.73 -74.67 -1.25
CA ARG A 15 27.60 -74.86 -2.72
C ARG A 15 26.31 -75.62 -3.07
N PHE A 16 25.76 -75.32 -4.25
CA PHE A 16 24.62 -75.98 -4.95
C PHE A 16 23.22 -75.85 -4.31
N GLY A 17 22.18 -75.71 -5.15
CA GLY A 17 20.75 -75.73 -4.77
C GLY A 17 19.84 -74.95 -5.73
N ALA A 18 19.04 -75.64 -6.53
CA ALA A 18 18.36 -75.09 -7.71
C ALA A 18 16.93 -74.50 -7.48
N LEU A 19 16.63 -73.41 -8.23
CA LEU A 19 15.37 -73.11 -8.98
C LEU A 19 14.00 -72.88 -8.26
N VAL A 20 13.06 -72.25 -9.01
CA VAL A 20 11.60 -72.00 -8.71
C VAL A 20 11.36 -70.84 -7.72
N SER A 21 10.49 -69.82 -7.90
CA SER A 21 9.50 -69.41 -8.93
C SER A 21 9.31 -67.85 -8.91
N VAL A 22 9.25 -67.08 -10.02
CA VAL A 22 8.10 -66.71 -10.91
C VAL A 22 7.39 -65.37 -10.58
N LEU A 23 7.21 -64.53 -11.63
CA LEU A 23 6.44 -63.25 -11.71
C LEU A 23 6.98 -62.05 -10.86
N ALA A 24 6.88 -60.78 -11.26
CA ALA A 24 6.17 -60.14 -12.40
C ALA A 24 6.84 -58.81 -12.86
N LEU A 25 6.23 -58.16 -13.89
CA LEU A 25 6.32 -56.73 -14.24
C LEU A 25 7.68 -56.14 -14.67
N LEU A 26 8.01 -56.33 -15.95
CA LEU A 26 8.91 -55.44 -16.72
C LEU A 26 8.13 -54.31 -17.42
N LEU A 27 7.26 -53.62 -16.67
CA LEU A 27 6.66 -52.34 -17.07
C LEU A 27 6.73 -51.38 -15.87
N GLY A 28 7.65 -50.41 -15.91
CA GLY A 28 7.87 -49.50 -14.77
C GLY A 28 9.17 -48.68 -14.81
N ALA A 29 9.66 -48.29 -15.99
CA ALA A 29 10.92 -47.55 -16.14
C ALA A 29 10.82 -46.39 -17.17
N LEU A 30 9.66 -45.72 -17.20
CA LEU A 30 9.39 -44.52 -18.02
C LEU A 30 8.70 -43.43 -17.16
N ALA A 31 9.25 -43.20 -15.97
CA ALA A 31 8.94 -42.07 -15.10
C ALA A 31 10.27 -41.52 -14.57
N GLY A 32 10.56 -40.24 -14.81
CA GLY A 32 11.90 -39.66 -14.61
C GLY A 32 12.40 -38.77 -15.75
N LEU A 33 11.63 -38.58 -16.83
CA LEU A 33 11.76 -37.34 -17.59
C LEU A 33 11.30 -36.20 -16.68
N SER A 34 12.22 -35.30 -16.36
CA SER A 34 11.87 -33.99 -15.81
C SER A 34 10.91 -33.30 -16.79
N ALA A 35 9.88 -32.65 -16.24
CA ALA A 35 9.07 -31.73 -17.04
C ALA A 35 9.99 -30.68 -17.71
N PRO A 36 9.65 -30.18 -18.91
CA PRO A 36 10.43 -29.12 -19.53
C PRO A 36 10.50 -27.92 -18.58
N ALA A 37 11.65 -27.25 -18.55
CA ALA A 37 11.85 -26.08 -17.70
C ALA A 37 10.72 -25.07 -17.91
N GLN A 38 10.15 -24.55 -16.81
CA GLN A 38 9.13 -23.50 -16.87
C GLN A 38 9.57 -22.40 -17.82
N ALA A 39 8.72 -22.10 -18.80
CA ALA A 39 9.04 -21.12 -19.82
C ALA A 39 9.15 -19.73 -19.19
N ALA A 40 10.30 -19.07 -19.40
CA ALA A 40 10.40 -17.63 -19.18
C ALA A 40 9.54 -16.93 -20.25
N GLY A 41 8.28 -16.64 -19.94
CA GLY A 41 7.35 -16.00 -20.86
C GLY A 41 5.85 -16.24 -20.71
N SER A 42 5.33 -16.75 -19.58
CA SER A 42 3.87 -16.79 -19.33
C SER A 42 3.47 -16.07 -18.05
N ALA A 43 2.60 -15.07 -18.19
CA ALA A 43 2.01 -14.29 -17.10
C ALA A 43 0.68 -14.91 -16.62
N PRO A 44 0.05 -14.41 -15.53
CA PRO A 44 -1.11 -15.04 -14.91
C PRO A 44 -2.26 -15.39 -15.86
N CYS A 45 -2.64 -14.48 -16.76
CA CYS A 45 -3.73 -14.74 -17.70
C CYS A 45 -3.36 -15.67 -18.86
N ASP A 46 -2.07 -15.78 -19.21
CA ASP A 46 -1.60 -16.80 -20.15
C ASP A 46 -1.71 -18.21 -19.53
N ILE A 47 -1.39 -18.33 -18.24
CA ILE A 47 -1.50 -19.57 -17.45
C ILE A 47 -2.98 -19.99 -17.33
N TYR A 48 -3.86 -19.06 -16.97
CA TYR A 48 -5.31 -19.29 -16.89
C TYR A 48 -5.92 -19.69 -18.24
N ALA A 49 -5.54 -19.02 -19.33
CA ALA A 49 -5.99 -19.37 -20.68
C ALA A 49 -5.47 -20.76 -21.13
N ALA A 50 -4.21 -21.09 -20.85
CA ALA A 50 -3.64 -22.42 -21.14
C ALA A 50 -4.31 -23.55 -20.32
N ALA A 51 -4.87 -23.23 -19.15
CA ALA A 51 -5.65 -24.15 -18.34
C ALA A 51 -7.13 -24.28 -18.77
N GLY A 52 -7.58 -23.54 -19.80
CA GLY A 52 -8.95 -23.58 -20.31
C GLY A 52 -9.96 -22.70 -19.56
N THR A 53 -9.50 -21.84 -18.65
CA THR A 53 -10.31 -20.90 -17.87
C THR A 53 -9.76 -19.49 -18.06
N PRO A 54 -10.01 -18.84 -19.22
CA PRO A 54 -9.33 -17.59 -19.59
C PRO A 54 -9.81 -16.38 -18.79
N CYS A 55 -8.93 -15.41 -18.59
CA CYS A 55 -9.28 -14.12 -18.00
C CYS A 55 -10.37 -13.39 -18.82
N VAL A 56 -11.31 -12.81 -18.10
CA VAL A 56 -12.38 -11.94 -18.61
C VAL A 56 -12.29 -10.51 -18.07
N ALA A 57 -11.54 -10.30 -16.98
CA ALA A 57 -11.00 -9.00 -16.60
C ALA A 57 -9.62 -9.19 -15.95
N ALA A 58 -8.68 -8.28 -16.20
CA ALA A 58 -7.31 -8.38 -15.70
C ALA A 58 -6.77 -6.99 -15.34
N HIS A 59 -6.66 -6.69 -14.05
CA HIS A 59 -6.35 -5.35 -13.52
C HIS A 59 -5.04 -5.37 -12.73
N SER A 60 -4.15 -4.41 -12.97
CA SER A 60 -2.94 -4.19 -12.16
C SER A 60 -2.37 -2.80 -12.41
N THR A 61 -1.85 -2.18 -11.36
CA THR A 61 -1.02 -0.96 -11.45
C THR A 61 0.48 -1.25 -11.43
N ILE A 62 0.84 -2.54 -11.34
CA ILE A 62 2.20 -3.02 -11.08
C ILE A 62 2.84 -3.58 -12.36
N ARG A 63 2.14 -4.46 -13.08
CA ARG A 63 2.71 -5.19 -14.23
C ARG A 63 1.68 -5.72 -15.22
N ALA A 64 2.19 -6.21 -16.34
CA ALA A 64 1.43 -6.99 -17.29
C ALA A 64 0.96 -8.34 -16.71
N LEU A 65 -0.31 -8.68 -16.94
CA LEU A 65 -0.90 -9.97 -16.61
C LEU A 65 -1.00 -10.93 -17.81
N PHE A 66 -0.69 -10.43 -19.01
CA PHE A 66 -0.39 -11.22 -20.21
C PHE A 66 1.03 -10.88 -20.70
N ALA A 67 1.83 -11.88 -21.05
CA ALA A 67 3.22 -11.67 -21.52
C ALA A 67 3.31 -10.85 -22.83
N GLY A 68 2.23 -10.81 -23.62
CA GLY A 68 2.12 -9.98 -24.82
C GLY A 68 1.54 -8.58 -24.61
N TYR A 69 1.14 -8.19 -23.38
CA TYR A 69 0.51 -6.89 -23.16
C TYR A 69 1.51 -5.73 -23.28
N ASN A 70 1.11 -4.66 -23.96
CA ASN A 70 1.89 -3.42 -24.14
C ASN A 70 0.99 -2.17 -24.16
N GLY A 71 -0.15 -2.24 -23.45
CA GLY A 71 -1.09 -1.13 -23.29
C GLY A 71 -0.86 -0.33 -22.00
N PRO A 72 -1.77 0.62 -21.68
CA PRO A 72 -1.78 1.32 -20.41
C PRO A 72 -2.27 0.41 -19.27
N LEU A 73 -1.65 0.50 -18.10
CA LEU A 73 -2.10 -0.20 -16.89
C LEU A 73 -3.16 0.60 -16.14
N TYR A 74 -2.95 1.92 -16.02
CA TYR A 74 -3.85 2.84 -15.33
C TYR A 74 -3.69 4.26 -15.88
N ARG A 75 -4.58 5.15 -15.47
CA ARG A 75 -4.53 6.59 -15.73
C ARG A 75 -4.32 7.33 -14.42
N VAL A 76 -3.47 8.35 -14.45
CA VAL A 76 -3.35 9.34 -13.37
C VAL A 76 -3.84 10.70 -13.87
N THR A 77 -4.58 11.42 -13.01
CA THR A 77 -4.98 12.81 -13.21
C THR A 77 -4.31 13.70 -12.16
N ARG A 78 -3.67 14.79 -12.58
CA ARG A 78 -3.08 15.80 -11.69
C ARG A 78 -4.15 16.66 -11.02
N ALA A 79 -3.90 17.06 -9.77
CA ALA A 79 -4.71 18.05 -9.08
C ALA A 79 -4.52 19.47 -9.64
N SER A 80 -3.28 19.89 -9.93
CA SER A 80 -2.95 21.28 -10.27
C SER A 80 -3.53 21.81 -11.58
N ASP A 81 -3.79 20.95 -12.57
CA ASP A 81 -4.26 21.37 -13.91
C ASP A 81 -5.36 20.47 -14.50
N GLY A 82 -5.80 19.43 -13.77
CA GLY A 82 -6.77 18.46 -14.26
C GLY A 82 -6.28 17.63 -15.47
N ALA A 83 -5.02 17.76 -15.88
CA ALA A 83 -4.49 16.97 -16.98
C ALA A 83 -4.33 15.51 -16.57
N ALA A 84 -4.43 14.60 -17.54
CA ALA A 84 -4.26 13.18 -17.31
C ALA A 84 -3.21 12.57 -18.24
N THR A 85 -2.51 11.55 -17.75
CA THR A 85 -1.73 10.62 -18.58
C THR A 85 -2.07 9.19 -18.23
N ASP A 86 -2.02 8.33 -19.25
CA ASP A 86 -1.93 6.90 -19.04
C ASP A 86 -0.50 6.53 -18.64
N ILE A 87 -0.37 5.56 -17.74
CA ILE A 87 0.90 4.94 -17.33
C ILE A 87 0.92 3.54 -17.95
N GLY A 88 1.90 3.32 -18.85
CA GLY A 88 2.13 2.04 -19.52
C GLY A 88 3.22 1.22 -18.84
N LEU A 89 3.82 0.33 -19.62
CA LEU A 89 4.92 -0.53 -19.20
C LEU A 89 6.28 0.02 -19.65
N LEU A 90 7.32 -0.32 -18.90
CA LEU A 90 8.72 -0.14 -19.32
C LEU A 90 9.07 -0.97 -20.56
N THR A 91 8.48 -2.17 -20.67
CA THR A 91 8.55 -3.07 -21.83
C THR A 91 7.27 -3.93 -21.91
N ALA A 92 6.92 -4.43 -23.09
CA ALA A 92 5.84 -5.42 -23.24
C ALA A 92 6.02 -6.61 -22.28
N GLY A 93 4.94 -7.04 -21.63
CA GLY A 93 4.96 -8.10 -20.61
C GLY A 93 5.68 -7.76 -19.30
N GLY A 94 6.16 -6.51 -19.13
CA GLY A 94 6.97 -6.06 -18.00
C GLY A 94 6.20 -5.34 -16.89
N TYR A 95 6.91 -4.45 -16.20
CA TYR A 95 6.42 -3.65 -15.06
C TYR A 95 6.02 -2.22 -15.46
N ALA A 96 5.23 -1.57 -14.63
CA ALA A 96 4.74 -0.20 -14.82
C ALA A 96 5.89 0.84 -14.93
N ASP A 97 5.70 1.86 -15.77
CA ASP A 97 6.59 3.01 -15.85
C ASP A 97 6.29 4.03 -14.73
N ALA A 98 6.76 3.73 -13.52
CA ALA A 98 6.65 4.64 -12.38
C ALA A 98 7.42 5.96 -12.60
N GLY A 99 8.49 5.96 -13.42
CA GLY A 99 9.26 7.17 -13.74
C GLY A 99 8.45 8.18 -14.57
N ARG A 100 7.58 7.69 -15.45
CA ARG A 100 6.58 8.52 -16.14
C ARG A 100 5.55 9.12 -15.17
N GLN A 101 5.11 8.37 -14.16
CA GLN A 101 4.21 8.93 -13.13
C GLN A 101 4.94 10.01 -12.31
N ASP A 102 6.13 9.71 -11.78
CA ASP A 102 6.94 10.65 -10.99
C ASP A 102 7.19 11.97 -11.76
N THR A 103 7.50 11.86 -13.05
CA THR A 103 7.71 13.02 -13.94
C THR A 103 6.41 13.79 -14.22
N PHE A 104 5.28 13.09 -14.34
CA PHE A 104 3.99 13.73 -14.62
C PHE A 104 3.41 14.42 -13.38
N CYS A 105 3.53 13.81 -12.20
CA CYS A 105 2.97 14.30 -10.94
C CYS A 105 3.91 15.23 -10.16
N GLY A 106 5.16 15.42 -10.62
CA GLY A 106 6.15 16.26 -9.95
C GLY A 106 5.64 17.69 -9.67
N GLY A 107 5.60 18.05 -8.39
CA GLY A 107 5.12 19.37 -7.93
C GLY A 107 3.62 19.47 -7.65
N THR A 108 2.87 18.36 -7.65
CA THR A 108 1.45 18.32 -7.28
C THR A 108 1.05 16.92 -6.78
N THR A 109 -0.21 16.71 -6.41
CA THR A 109 -0.79 15.38 -6.19
C THR A 109 -1.40 14.82 -7.49
N CYS A 110 -1.57 13.50 -7.52
CA CYS A 110 -2.19 12.78 -8.62
C CYS A 110 -3.15 11.75 -8.05
N ARG A 111 -4.30 11.52 -8.68
CA ARG A 111 -5.18 10.40 -8.34
C ARG A 111 -5.25 9.38 -9.48
N MET A 112 -5.32 8.08 -9.16
CA MET A 112 -5.43 6.98 -10.13
C MET A 112 -6.87 6.90 -10.67
N THR A 113 -7.22 7.77 -11.61
CA THR A 113 -8.62 7.98 -12.05
C THR A 113 -9.21 6.88 -12.92
N LYS A 114 -8.41 5.91 -13.38
CA LYS A 114 -8.89 4.72 -14.09
C LYS A 114 -7.88 3.58 -14.01
N ILE A 115 -8.35 2.34 -13.78
CA ILE A 115 -7.54 1.11 -13.87
C ILE A 115 -7.99 0.36 -15.13
N TYR A 116 -7.06 0.04 -16.03
CA TYR A 116 -7.39 -0.59 -17.31
C TYR A 116 -7.49 -2.10 -17.19
N ASP A 117 -8.48 -2.67 -17.86
CA ASP A 117 -8.56 -4.10 -18.15
C ASP A 117 -7.57 -4.43 -19.28
N GLN A 118 -6.64 -5.34 -18.98
CA GLN A 118 -5.65 -5.80 -19.93
C GLN A 118 -6.18 -6.81 -20.95
N THR A 119 -7.40 -7.34 -20.76
CA THR A 119 -8.06 -8.16 -21.79
C THR A 119 -8.57 -7.30 -22.95
N SER A 120 -8.93 -7.92 -24.08
CA SER A 120 -9.56 -7.24 -25.22
C SER A 120 -11.03 -6.83 -24.99
N ARG A 121 -11.52 -6.94 -23.74
CA ARG A 121 -12.90 -6.62 -23.36
C ARG A 121 -13.06 -5.20 -22.84
N HIS A 122 -11.98 -4.61 -22.31
CA HIS A 122 -11.95 -3.26 -21.73
C HIS A 122 -13.01 -3.09 -20.62
N ASN A 123 -13.08 -4.07 -19.73
CA ASN A 123 -13.89 -4.06 -18.51
C ASN A 123 -13.31 -3.11 -17.43
N ASP A 124 -12.79 -1.96 -17.87
CA ASP A 124 -11.97 -1.05 -17.08
C ASP A 124 -12.70 -0.49 -15.85
N LEU A 125 -11.98 -0.35 -14.74
CA LEU A 125 -12.51 0.18 -13.48
C LEU A 125 -12.28 1.69 -13.36
N ASN A 126 -13.30 2.40 -12.88
CA ASN A 126 -13.31 3.85 -12.67
C ASN A 126 -13.97 4.10 -11.29
N PRO A 127 -13.80 5.26 -10.63
CA PRO A 127 -14.42 5.51 -9.33
C PRO A 127 -15.93 5.25 -9.31
N GLY A 128 -16.40 4.55 -8.27
CA GLY A 128 -17.78 4.05 -8.18
C GLY A 128 -18.83 5.15 -8.03
N PRO A 129 -19.98 5.03 -8.73
CA PRO A 129 -21.12 5.92 -8.51
C PRO A 129 -21.84 5.58 -7.19
N ALA A 130 -22.44 6.59 -6.55
CA ALA A 130 -23.09 6.42 -5.26
C ALA A 130 -24.16 5.32 -5.23
N GLY A 131 -24.10 4.48 -4.19
CA GLY A 131 -24.97 3.31 -4.02
C GLY A 131 -25.98 3.39 -2.88
N THR A 132 -26.71 2.29 -2.67
CA THR A 132 -27.74 2.20 -1.61
C THR A 132 -27.17 2.22 -0.19
N ALA A 133 -25.88 1.94 -0.02
CA ALA A 133 -25.14 2.17 1.22
C ALA A 133 -25.25 3.62 1.75
N GLY A 134 -25.51 4.59 0.85
CA GLY A 134 -25.68 6.00 1.20
C GLY A 134 -24.39 6.77 1.44
N MET A 135 -23.23 6.16 1.18
CA MET A 135 -21.89 6.66 1.54
C MET A 135 -21.27 7.64 0.51
N GLY A 136 -22.09 8.26 -0.33
CA GLY A 136 -21.61 9.09 -1.44
C GLY A 136 -21.07 8.27 -2.62
N ALA A 137 -20.38 8.94 -3.54
CA ALA A 137 -19.68 8.32 -4.68
C ALA A 137 -18.17 8.24 -4.36
N ASP A 138 -17.49 7.23 -4.89
CA ASP A 138 -16.11 6.95 -4.53
C ASP A 138 -15.11 7.98 -5.09
N ARG A 139 -14.00 8.12 -4.38
CA ARG A 139 -12.80 8.84 -4.82
C ARG A 139 -11.83 7.87 -5.50
N ALA A 140 -10.97 8.41 -6.34
CA ALA A 140 -9.78 7.68 -6.82
C ALA A 140 -8.65 7.79 -5.78
N ALA A 141 -7.92 6.69 -5.56
CA ALA A 141 -6.72 6.63 -4.71
C ALA A 141 -5.66 7.66 -5.13
N ASP A 142 -4.83 8.14 -4.19
CA ASP A 142 -3.67 8.94 -4.57
C ASP A 142 -2.63 8.04 -5.25
N ALA A 143 -2.07 8.51 -6.36
CA ALA A 143 -1.16 7.72 -7.18
C ALA A 143 0.23 7.57 -6.55
N SER A 144 0.61 8.47 -5.65
CA SER A 144 1.89 8.50 -4.95
C SER A 144 1.87 7.81 -3.58
N GLU A 145 0.67 7.50 -3.09
CA GLU A 145 0.33 7.03 -1.74
C GLU A 145 1.16 5.82 -1.30
N LEU A 146 1.27 4.81 -2.18
CA LEU A 146 1.98 3.57 -1.94
C LEU A 146 2.96 3.22 -3.06
N ALA A 147 4.23 3.57 -2.87
CA ALA A 147 5.35 3.09 -3.68
C ALA A 147 5.90 1.76 -3.13
N VAL A 148 5.97 0.72 -3.96
CA VAL A 148 6.59 -0.58 -3.65
C VAL A 148 7.57 -1.00 -4.75
N THR A 149 8.23 -2.15 -4.58
CA THR A 149 9.13 -2.73 -5.58
C THR A 149 8.63 -4.10 -6.04
N ALA A 150 8.58 -4.31 -7.36
CA ALA A 150 8.32 -5.61 -7.98
C ALA A 150 9.31 -5.82 -9.15
N GLY A 151 9.91 -7.01 -9.24
CA GLY A 151 10.96 -7.33 -10.23
C GLY A 151 12.24 -6.50 -10.11
N GLY A 152 12.43 -5.76 -9.01
CA GLY A 152 13.49 -4.74 -8.88
C GLY A 152 13.14 -3.38 -9.47
N HIS A 153 11.90 -3.18 -9.95
CA HIS A 153 11.37 -1.91 -10.42
C HIS A 153 10.49 -1.25 -9.36
N LYS A 154 10.64 0.06 -9.17
CA LYS A 154 9.66 0.88 -8.45
C LYS A 154 8.33 0.85 -9.20
N VAL A 155 7.24 0.65 -8.46
CA VAL A 155 5.87 0.51 -8.95
C VAL A 155 4.90 1.08 -7.89
N TYR A 156 3.67 1.42 -8.28
CA TYR A 156 2.68 1.99 -7.37
C TYR A 156 1.49 1.04 -7.19
N GLY A 157 1.13 0.74 -5.93
CA GLY A 157 -0.08 -0.02 -5.60
C GLY A 157 -1.29 0.90 -5.44
N ILE A 158 -2.49 0.36 -5.57
CA ILE A 158 -3.72 1.08 -5.22
C ILE A 158 -3.88 0.99 -3.70
N TRP A 159 -3.63 2.08 -3.00
CA TRP A 159 -4.03 2.24 -1.61
C TRP A 159 -5.53 2.58 -1.56
N ILE A 160 -6.27 1.99 -0.62
CA ILE A 160 -7.72 2.19 -0.49
C ILE A 160 -8.02 2.59 0.95
N SER A 161 -8.22 3.89 1.15
CA SER A 161 -8.81 4.55 2.30
C SER A 161 -10.36 4.44 2.27
N PRO A 162 -11.06 4.72 3.38
CA PRO A 162 -12.51 4.82 3.38
C PRO A 162 -13.03 5.86 2.38
N GLY A 163 -13.94 5.47 1.50
CA GLY A 163 -14.46 6.32 0.42
C GLY A 163 -13.61 6.33 -0.86
N VAL A 164 -12.51 5.57 -0.92
CA VAL A 164 -11.85 5.21 -2.19
C VAL A 164 -12.42 3.87 -2.69
N GLY A 165 -12.64 3.76 -4.00
CA GLY A 165 -13.31 2.61 -4.57
C GLY A 165 -13.42 2.68 -6.09
N TYR A 166 -13.60 1.54 -6.74
CA TYR A 166 -13.72 1.45 -8.19
C TYR A 166 -14.76 0.42 -8.63
N ARG A 167 -15.43 0.69 -9.77
CA ARG A 167 -16.40 -0.20 -10.40
C ARG A 167 -16.25 -0.25 -11.93
N SER A 168 -16.66 -1.36 -12.54
CA SER A 168 -17.02 -1.39 -13.97
C SER A 168 -18.29 -0.59 -14.22
N ASN A 169 -18.43 0.00 -15.42
CA ASN A 169 -19.68 0.67 -15.79
C ASN A 169 -20.76 -0.36 -16.19
N GLY A 170 -21.54 -0.80 -15.21
CA GLY A 170 -22.56 -1.84 -15.41
C GLY A 170 -21.96 -3.24 -15.47
N ALA A 171 -22.74 -4.17 -16.04
CA ALA A 171 -22.33 -5.55 -16.24
C ALA A 171 -21.19 -5.62 -17.27
N ALA A 172 -20.04 -6.13 -16.81
CA ALA A 172 -18.83 -6.30 -17.58
C ALA A 172 -18.95 -7.46 -18.58
N SER A 173 -18.23 -7.34 -19.70
CA SER A 173 -18.30 -8.29 -20.80
C SER A 173 -17.68 -9.63 -20.43
N GLY A 174 -18.49 -10.69 -20.36
CA GLY A 174 -18.02 -12.07 -20.16
C GLY A 174 -17.65 -12.44 -18.72
N VAL A 175 -17.85 -11.55 -17.75
CA VAL A 175 -17.92 -11.93 -16.33
C VAL A 175 -19.11 -12.86 -16.12
N ALA A 176 -19.03 -13.78 -15.15
CA ALA A 176 -20.05 -14.78 -14.92
C ALA A 176 -21.37 -14.14 -14.46
N VAL A 177 -22.49 -14.74 -14.87
CA VAL A 177 -23.83 -14.30 -14.50
C VAL A 177 -24.77 -15.49 -14.28
N ASN A 178 -25.76 -15.33 -13.40
CA ASN A 178 -26.86 -16.30 -13.19
C ASN A 178 -26.37 -17.73 -12.90
N GLY A 179 -25.39 -17.88 -12.01
CA GLY A 179 -24.88 -19.18 -11.58
C GLY A 179 -23.89 -19.80 -12.57
N GLN A 180 -23.23 -18.98 -13.39
CA GLN A 180 -22.08 -19.42 -14.17
C GLN A 180 -20.85 -19.60 -13.26
N PRO A 181 -19.94 -20.53 -13.62
CA PRO A 181 -18.72 -20.77 -12.86
C PRO A 181 -17.63 -19.73 -13.17
N GLU A 182 -16.91 -19.29 -12.14
CA GLU A 182 -15.78 -18.36 -12.27
C GLU A 182 -14.66 -18.62 -11.25
N GLY A 183 -13.57 -17.88 -11.41
CA GLY A 183 -12.55 -17.73 -10.39
C GLY A 183 -11.97 -16.31 -10.39
N VAL A 184 -11.61 -15.84 -9.21
CA VAL A 184 -11.02 -14.52 -8.98
C VAL A 184 -9.76 -14.68 -8.13
N TYR A 185 -8.69 -14.00 -8.51
CA TYR A 185 -7.55 -13.80 -7.61
C TYR A 185 -7.23 -12.32 -7.46
N MET A 186 -6.70 -11.94 -6.29
CA MET A 186 -5.97 -10.69 -6.12
C MET A 186 -4.69 -10.89 -5.30
N VAL A 187 -3.71 -10.03 -5.56
CA VAL A 187 -2.57 -9.75 -4.71
C VAL A 187 -2.86 -8.44 -3.99
N ALA A 188 -2.90 -8.50 -2.67
CA ALA A 188 -3.32 -7.42 -1.79
C ALA A 188 -2.45 -7.34 -0.53
N SER A 189 -2.62 -6.29 0.29
CA SER A 189 -1.93 -6.21 1.59
C SER A 189 -2.60 -7.11 2.61
N GLY A 190 -1.81 -7.86 3.40
CA GLY A 190 -2.28 -8.51 4.62
C GLY A 190 -2.00 -7.69 5.89
N THR A 191 -1.52 -6.45 5.74
CA THR A 191 -1.16 -5.58 6.87
C THR A 191 -1.88 -4.24 6.87
N HIS A 192 -2.40 -3.77 5.72
CA HIS A 192 -3.36 -2.68 5.62
C HIS A 192 -4.71 -3.29 5.24
N VAL A 193 -5.59 -3.40 6.23
CA VAL A 193 -6.84 -4.17 6.21
C VAL A 193 -7.75 -3.63 7.30
N GLY A 194 -9.01 -3.32 6.97
CA GLY A 194 -9.99 -2.84 7.95
C GLY A 194 -10.88 -3.93 8.53
N SER A 195 -11.93 -3.51 9.25
CA SER A 195 -13.00 -4.37 9.80
C SER A 195 -14.41 -3.85 9.46
N ALA A 196 -14.52 -2.99 8.46
CA ALA A 196 -15.79 -2.44 7.97
C ALA A 196 -16.22 -3.16 6.68
N CYS A 197 -17.33 -2.74 6.08
CA CYS A 197 -17.72 -3.23 4.76
C CYS A 197 -17.35 -2.23 3.65
N CYS A 198 -16.77 -2.68 2.53
CA CYS A 198 -16.08 -3.96 2.33
C CYS A 198 -14.82 -3.72 1.46
N PHE A 199 -13.83 -4.63 1.47
CA PHE A 199 -12.59 -4.50 0.69
C PHE A 199 -12.47 -5.72 -0.22
N ASP A 200 -13.21 -5.66 -1.32
CA ASP A 200 -13.45 -6.81 -2.16
C ASP A 200 -12.90 -6.57 -3.57
N TYR A 201 -12.67 -7.67 -4.28
CA TYR A 201 -12.40 -7.66 -5.71
C TYR A 201 -13.10 -8.85 -6.37
N GLY A 202 -13.90 -8.61 -7.39
CA GLY A 202 -14.62 -9.66 -8.12
C GLY A 202 -16.02 -9.26 -8.52
N ASN A 203 -16.92 -10.25 -8.60
CA ASN A 203 -18.24 -10.10 -9.20
C ASN A 203 -19.22 -9.42 -8.23
N ALA A 204 -20.06 -8.55 -8.77
CA ALA A 204 -21.08 -7.83 -8.02
C ALA A 204 -22.27 -7.43 -8.90
N GLU A 205 -23.24 -6.74 -8.31
CA GLU A 205 -24.34 -6.13 -9.03
C GLU A 205 -23.89 -5.21 -10.16
N ARG A 206 -24.68 -5.15 -11.23
CA ARG A 206 -24.47 -4.19 -12.33
C ARG A 206 -24.85 -2.75 -11.94
N THR A 207 -25.49 -2.57 -10.80
CA THR A 207 -25.84 -1.29 -10.18
C THR A 207 -25.32 -1.27 -8.74
N PRO A 208 -24.94 -0.12 -8.18
CA PRO A 208 -24.46 -0.03 -6.80
C PRO A 208 -25.61 -0.17 -5.79
N ALA A 209 -26.15 -1.38 -5.65
CA ALA A 209 -27.27 -1.68 -4.77
C ALA A 209 -27.27 -3.16 -4.38
N ASP A 210 -27.51 -3.45 -3.10
CA ASP A 210 -27.81 -4.82 -2.62
C ASP A 210 -29.05 -5.34 -3.37
N THR A 211 -28.89 -6.45 -4.09
CA THR A 211 -29.99 -7.18 -4.73
C THR A 211 -30.27 -8.55 -4.11
N GLY A 212 -29.54 -8.89 -3.03
CA GLY A 212 -29.78 -10.00 -2.14
C GLY A 212 -28.81 -11.18 -2.27
N ASN A 213 -28.81 -12.05 -1.25
CA ASN A 213 -28.10 -13.33 -1.18
C ASN A 213 -27.79 -13.99 -2.55
N GLY A 214 -26.51 -14.05 -2.91
CA GLY A 214 -26.00 -14.75 -4.10
C GLY A 214 -25.78 -13.87 -5.34
N HIS A 215 -25.93 -12.54 -5.24
CA HIS A 215 -25.76 -11.61 -6.38
C HIS A 215 -24.32 -11.07 -6.54
N MET A 216 -23.47 -11.22 -5.52
CA MET A 216 -22.01 -11.04 -5.61
C MET A 216 -21.25 -12.36 -5.65
N ASP A 217 -19.99 -12.32 -6.09
CA ASP A 217 -19.02 -13.43 -6.06
C ASP A 217 -17.60 -12.84 -6.04
N ALA A 218 -17.26 -12.17 -4.93
CA ALA A 218 -16.04 -11.37 -4.80
C ALA A 218 -15.10 -11.92 -3.72
N VAL A 219 -13.79 -11.90 -3.97
CA VAL A 219 -12.79 -12.26 -2.96
C VAL A 219 -12.50 -11.04 -2.08
N SER A 220 -12.52 -11.22 -0.77
CA SER A 220 -12.30 -10.17 0.22
C SER A 220 -11.08 -10.47 1.09
N ILE A 221 -10.47 -9.43 1.66
CA ILE A 221 -9.51 -9.56 2.76
C ILE A 221 -9.88 -8.57 3.87
N ALA A 222 -10.31 -9.09 5.02
CA ALA A 222 -10.77 -8.25 6.13
C ALA A 222 -10.38 -8.82 7.50
N THR A 223 -10.35 -7.94 8.51
CA THR A 223 -10.36 -8.33 9.94
C THR A 223 -11.80 -8.37 10.49
N THR A 224 -12.80 -8.18 9.63
CA THR A 224 -14.21 -8.44 9.92
C THR A 224 -14.40 -9.92 10.26
N CYS A 225 -15.10 -10.22 11.35
CA CYS A 225 -15.54 -11.58 11.67
C CYS A 225 -17.06 -11.65 11.53
N TYR A 226 -17.55 -11.63 10.28
CA TYR A 226 -18.97 -11.48 9.97
C TYR A 226 -19.82 -12.62 10.56
N PHE A 227 -19.29 -13.85 10.54
CA PHE A 227 -19.93 -15.03 11.12
C PHE A 227 -19.08 -15.64 12.23
N ALA A 228 -19.17 -15.05 13.42
CA ALA A 228 -18.50 -15.54 14.62
C ALA A 228 -18.93 -16.98 15.01
N PRO A 229 -18.01 -17.81 15.56
CA PRO A 229 -16.62 -17.49 15.89
C PRO A 229 -15.65 -17.72 14.71
N CYS A 230 -14.78 -16.75 14.42
CA CYS A 230 -13.66 -16.93 13.51
C CYS A 230 -12.44 -17.54 14.24
N THR A 231 -11.46 -18.05 13.49
CA THR A 231 -10.26 -18.70 14.07
C THR A 231 -8.99 -17.96 13.66
N GLY A 232 -8.01 -17.86 14.56
CA GLY A 232 -6.80 -17.07 14.33
C GLY A 232 -7.04 -15.57 14.53
N ASN A 233 -6.15 -14.74 13.98
CA ASN A 233 -6.11 -13.30 14.23
C ASN A 233 -6.49 -12.45 13.00
N GLY A 234 -6.82 -13.09 11.87
CA GLY A 234 -7.03 -12.40 10.60
C GLY A 234 -5.72 -11.83 10.00
N PRO A 235 -5.84 -10.98 8.96
CA PRO A 235 -7.06 -10.81 8.17
C PRO A 235 -7.41 -12.12 7.45
N TRP A 236 -8.69 -12.42 7.34
CA TRP A 236 -9.19 -13.61 6.65
C TRP A 236 -9.36 -13.33 5.17
N VAL A 237 -9.03 -14.30 4.31
CA VAL A 237 -9.56 -14.30 2.94
C VAL A 237 -10.97 -14.86 3.02
N GLU A 238 -11.95 -14.10 2.54
CA GLU A 238 -13.38 -14.42 2.59
C GLU A 238 -13.98 -14.33 1.19
N ALA A 239 -15.17 -14.90 1.00
CA ALA A 239 -16.01 -14.62 -0.17
C ALA A 239 -17.15 -13.69 0.26
N ASP A 240 -17.27 -12.50 -0.34
CA ASP A 240 -18.56 -11.82 -0.32
C ASP A 240 -19.45 -12.44 -1.41
N LEU A 241 -20.62 -12.87 -0.99
CA LEU A 241 -21.65 -13.49 -1.82
C LEU A 241 -22.96 -12.67 -1.76
N GLU A 242 -22.90 -11.42 -1.31
CA GLU A 242 -23.96 -10.52 -0.85
C GLU A 242 -24.65 -11.02 0.43
N ASN A 243 -24.95 -10.06 1.31
CA ASN A 243 -25.52 -10.20 2.64
C ASN A 243 -24.68 -11.12 3.58
N GLY A 244 -23.37 -11.29 3.30
CA GLY A 244 -22.45 -11.97 4.20
C GLY A 244 -21.06 -12.29 3.64
N MET A 245 -20.04 -12.10 4.50
CA MET A 245 -18.65 -12.53 4.22
C MET A 245 -18.45 -13.97 4.71
N PHE A 246 -18.16 -14.91 3.82
CA PHE A 246 -18.08 -16.34 4.13
C PHE A 246 -16.65 -16.88 4.08
N GLN A 247 -16.21 -17.55 5.16
CA GLN A 247 -14.97 -18.34 5.21
C GLN A 247 -15.21 -19.85 4.91
N GLY A 248 -16.47 -20.25 4.79
CA GLY A 248 -16.98 -21.60 4.52
C GLY A 248 -18.53 -21.60 4.50
N ASP A 249 -19.19 -22.74 4.28
CA ASP A 249 -20.66 -22.87 4.05
C ASP A 249 -21.53 -21.90 4.89
N ASN A 250 -21.52 -21.99 6.22
CA ASN A 250 -22.31 -21.10 7.07
C ASN A 250 -21.53 -19.93 7.69
N GLY A 251 -20.34 -19.63 7.14
CA GLY A 251 -19.58 -18.42 7.41
C GLY A 251 -18.29 -18.62 8.19
N SER A 252 -18.32 -19.37 9.29
CA SER A 252 -17.13 -19.71 10.08
C SER A 252 -16.38 -20.91 9.50
N ASN A 253 -15.05 -20.89 9.56
CA ASN A 253 -14.20 -22.02 9.16
C ASN A 253 -12.91 -22.12 9.99
N PRO A 254 -12.77 -23.12 10.89
CA PRO A 254 -11.56 -23.31 11.71
C PRO A 254 -10.25 -23.62 10.96
N ALA A 255 -10.31 -23.94 9.67
CA ALA A 255 -9.12 -24.07 8.82
C ALA A 255 -8.62 -22.71 8.30
N ASN A 256 -9.52 -21.72 8.16
CA ASN A 256 -9.14 -20.35 7.84
C ASN A 256 -8.63 -19.66 9.12
N ARG A 257 -7.32 -19.36 9.16
CA ARG A 257 -6.67 -18.72 10.32
C ARG A 257 -6.30 -17.26 10.07
N GLY A 258 -6.62 -16.76 8.87
CA GLY A 258 -6.11 -15.52 8.33
C GLY A 258 -4.65 -15.62 7.85
N ASN A 259 -4.21 -14.57 7.17
CA ASN A 259 -2.86 -14.44 6.62
C ASN A 259 -2.42 -12.98 6.65
N SER A 260 -1.62 -12.62 7.66
CA SER A 260 -1.04 -11.29 7.86
C SER A 260 0.32 -11.11 7.16
N SER A 261 0.57 -11.82 6.06
CA SER A 261 1.74 -11.57 5.21
C SER A 261 1.67 -10.16 4.61
N THR A 262 2.81 -9.47 4.48
CA THR A 262 2.89 -8.12 3.88
C THR A 262 2.20 -8.07 2.50
N TYR A 263 2.33 -9.13 1.71
CA TYR A 263 1.58 -9.34 0.47
C TYR A 263 0.87 -10.70 0.52
N VAL A 264 -0.43 -10.70 0.25
CA VAL A 264 -1.32 -11.86 0.28
C VAL A 264 -1.89 -12.12 -1.10
N THR A 265 -1.72 -13.36 -1.58
CA THR A 265 -2.45 -13.86 -2.75
C THR A 265 -3.74 -14.49 -2.23
N ALA A 266 -4.87 -13.84 -2.50
CA ALA A 266 -6.21 -14.31 -2.17
C ALA A 266 -6.86 -14.90 -3.42
N VAL A 267 -7.53 -16.06 -3.28
CA VAL A 267 -8.21 -16.74 -4.39
C VAL A 267 -9.59 -17.22 -3.95
N LEU A 268 -10.60 -16.87 -4.75
CA LEU A 268 -11.95 -17.41 -4.73
C LEU A 268 -12.20 -18.16 -6.04
N LYS A 269 -12.90 -19.28 -5.99
CA LYS A 269 -13.55 -19.86 -7.18
C LYS A 269 -14.87 -20.51 -6.84
N ASN A 270 -15.82 -20.40 -7.74
CA ASN A 270 -17.22 -20.74 -7.52
C ASN A 270 -17.76 -21.49 -8.73
N ASP A 271 -18.49 -22.61 -8.53
CA ASP A 271 -19.15 -23.29 -9.65
C ASP A 271 -20.47 -22.62 -10.06
N GLY A 272 -20.93 -21.64 -9.27
CA GLY A 272 -22.17 -20.90 -9.46
C GLY A 272 -23.43 -21.69 -9.09
N GLN A 273 -23.30 -22.93 -8.63
CA GLN A 273 -24.41 -23.90 -8.52
C GLN A 273 -24.50 -24.54 -7.13
N THR A 274 -23.38 -25.06 -6.63
CA THR A 274 -23.32 -25.92 -5.44
C THR A 274 -22.08 -25.76 -4.56
N ARG A 275 -20.94 -25.31 -5.09
CA ARG A 275 -19.63 -25.33 -4.39
C ARG A 275 -18.73 -24.14 -4.72
N TYR A 276 -17.91 -23.78 -3.74
CA TYR A 276 -16.85 -22.79 -3.90
C TYR A 276 -15.60 -23.19 -3.10
N ALA A 277 -14.48 -22.55 -3.39
CA ALA A 277 -13.22 -22.74 -2.67
C ALA A 277 -12.55 -21.40 -2.37
N LEU A 278 -11.90 -21.32 -1.21
CA LEU A 278 -11.10 -20.18 -0.76
C LEU A 278 -9.68 -20.62 -0.45
N LYS A 279 -8.71 -19.85 -0.96
CA LYS A 279 -7.28 -20.10 -0.77
C LYS A 279 -6.53 -18.83 -0.46
N GLY A 280 -5.47 -18.96 0.33
CA GLY A 280 -4.53 -17.89 0.62
C GLY A 280 -3.07 -18.35 0.45
N GLY A 281 -2.22 -17.44 0.00
CA GLY A 281 -0.76 -17.62 -0.03
C GLY A 281 -0.03 -16.33 0.32
N ASN A 282 1.27 -16.42 0.62
CA ASN A 282 2.13 -15.25 0.72
C ASN A 282 2.65 -14.93 -0.69
N SER A 283 2.44 -13.71 -1.18
CA SER A 283 2.81 -13.34 -2.57
C SER A 283 4.32 -13.18 -2.78
N GLN A 284 5.12 -13.26 -1.71
CA GLN A 284 6.57 -13.19 -1.72
C GLN A 284 7.22 -14.58 -1.60
N SER A 285 6.49 -15.61 -1.14
CA SER A 285 7.03 -16.98 -1.01
C SER A 285 5.98 -18.08 -0.86
N GLY A 286 6.31 -19.29 -1.35
CA GLY A 286 5.53 -20.51 -1.10
C GLY A 286 4.31 -20.72 -2.01
N SER A 287 3.51 -21.73 -1.70
CA SER A 287 2.30 -22.13 -2.44
C SER A 287 1.02 -21.57 -1.81
N LEU A 288 -0.09 -21.69 -2.53
CA LEU A 288 -1.42 -21.50 -1.93
C LEU A 288 -1.70 -22.58 -0.89
N SER A 289 -2.51 -22.22 0.09
CA SER A 289 -3.16 -23.13 1.03
C SER A 289 -4.67 -23.04 0.83
N THR A 290 -5.33 -24.16 0.53
CA THR A 290 -6.80 -24.25 0.51
C THR A 290 -7.32 -24.24 1.94
N TRP A 291 -8.18 -23.28 2.27
CA TRP A 291 -8.84 -23.21 3.59
C TRP A 291 -10.30 -23.66 3.52
N TRP A 292 -10.98 -23.38 2.40
CA TRP A 292 -12.27 -23.97 2.07
C TRP A 292 -12.20 -24.60 0.68
N ASP A 293 -12.77 -25.80 0.55
CA ASP A 293 -13.26 -26.35 -0.72
C ASP A 293 -14.47 -27.22 -0.38
N GLY A 294 -15.67 -26.72 -0.70
CA GLY A 294 -16.89 -27.28 -0.17
C GLY A 294 -18.13 -26.58 -0.71
N ALA A 295 -19.28 -26.85 -0.10
CA ALA A 295 -20.55 -26.31 -0.59
C ALA A 295 -20.61 -24.77 -0.46
N LEU A 296 -21.36 -24.14 -1.37
CA LEU A 296 -21.89 -22.78 -1.19
C LEU A 296 -22.75 -22.69 0.08
N PRO A 297 -23.08 -21.49 0.58
CA PRO A 297 -23.95 -21.38 1.75
C PRO A 297 -25.27 -22.16 1.59
N SER A 298 -25.68 -22.83 2.66
CA SER A 298 -26.96 -23.57 2.73
C SER A 298 -28.15 -22.70 3.15
N ARG A 299 -27.92 -21.39 3.32
CA ARG A 299 -28.98 -20.37 3.44
C ARG A 299 -29.64 -20.15 2.07
N GLY A 300 -30.89 -19.68 2.05
CA GLY A 300 -31.60 -19.39 0.80
C GLY A 300 -30.93 -18.28 -0.02
N GLY A 301 -31.05 -18.33 -1.35
CA GLY A 301 -30.48 -17.33 -2.29
C GLY A 301 -29.15 -17.78 -2.92
N TYR A 302 -28.22 -18.30 -2.12
CA TYR A 302 -26.86 -18.66 -2.56
C TYR A 302 -26.73 -19.95 -3.43
N ARG A 303 -27.83 -20.58 -3.84
CA ARG A 303 -27.81 -21.84 -4.61
C ARG A 303 -29.03 -21.97 -5.56
N PRO A 304 -28.85 -21.90 -6.88
CA PRO A 304 -27.64 -21.45 -7.58
C PRO A 304 -27.32 -19.98 -7.23
N MET A 305 -26.10 -19.53 -7.53
CA MET A 305 -25.75 -18.12 -7.49
C MET A 305 -26.56 -17.33 -8.54
N GLN A 306 -26.66 -16.02 -8.34
CA GLN A 306 -27.43 -15.09 -9.16
C GLN A 306 -26.58 -13.90 -9.61
N GLN A 307 -25.26 -14.11 -9.80
CA GLN A 307 -24.32 -13.02 -10.10
C GLN A 307 -24.80 -12.14 -11.27
N GLU A 308 -24.59 -10.82 -11.17
CA GLU A 308 -25.01 -9.88 -12.22
C GLU A 308 -23.89 -9.46 -13.19
N GLY A 309 -22.64 -9.77 -12.87
CA GLY A 309 -21.50 -9.55 -13.77
C GLY A 309 -20.90 -8.14 -13.71
N GLY A 310 -21.24 -7.32 -12.72
CA GLY A 310 -20.47 -6.12 -12.39
C GLY A 310 -19.10 -6.50 -11.81
N ILE A 311 -18.15 -5.56 -11.81
CA ILE A 311 -16.86 -5.71 -11.14
C ILE A 311 -16.68 -4.58 -10.14
N ILE A 312 -16.33 -4.90 -8.91
CA ILE A 312 -15.92 -3.95 -7.86
C ILE A 312 -14.44 -4.12 -7.50
N LEU A 313 -13.86 -3.06 -6.95
CA LEU A 313 -12.59 -3.07 -6.24
C LEU A 313 -12.61 -2.07 -5.08
N GLY A 314 -12.41 -2.56 -3.86
CA GLY A 314 -12.24 -1.74 -2.65
C GLY A 314 -13.54 -1.31 -1.96
N THR A 315 -14.68 -1.77 -2.44
CA THR A 315 -16.02 -1.54 -1.87
C THR A 315 -16.79 -2.86 -1.84
N GLY A 316 -17.98 -2.86 -1.23
CA GLY A 316 -19.00 -3.91 -1.39
C GLY A 316 -19.96 -3.66 -2.56
N GLY A 317 -20.81 -4.65 -2.89
CA GLY A 317 -21.74 -4.59 -4.03
C GLY A 317 -22.69 -3.38 -4.00
N ASP A 318 -23.20 -3.03 -2.83
CA ASP A 318 -24.11 -1.90 -2.58
C ASP A 318 -23.42 -0.52 -2.50
N ASN A 319 -22.11 -0.47 -2.76
CA ASN A 319 -21.18 0.65 -2.56
C ASN A 319 -20.88 0.99 -1.08
N SER A 320 -20.93 0.00 -0.19
CA SER A 320 -20.30 0.08 1.13
C SER A 320 -18.78 0.26 0.98
N ASN A 321 -18.30 1.47 1.24
CA ASN A 321 -16.93 1.90 0.95
C ASN A 321 -16.14 2.35 2.20
N TRP A 322 -16.59 1.99 3.42
CA TRP A 322 -15.94 2.37 4.68
C TRP A 322 -14.77 1.46 5.09
N ASN A 323 -14.49 0.39 4.35
CA ASN A 323 -13.34 -0.48 4.63
C ASN A 323 -12.04 0.10 4.04
N MET A 324 -10.91 -0.47 4.46
CA MET A 324 -9.59 -0.09 3.95
C MET A 324 -8.81 -1.33 3.50
N GLY A 325 -7.93 -1.13 2.52
CA GLY A 325 -7.06 -2.17 2.02
C GLY A 325 -6.09 -1.68 0.95
N THR A 326 -5.45 -2.61 0.26
CA THR A 326 -4.48 -2.29 -0.79
C THR A 326 -4.45 -3.36 -1.86
N PHE A 327 -4.49 -2.97 -3.12
CA PHE A 327 -4.51 -3.86 -4.29
C PHE A 327 -3.28 -3.62 -5.18
N PHE A 328 -2.72 -4.71 -5.70
CA PHE A 328 -1.53 -4.70 -6.57
C PHE A 328 -1.81 -5.28 -7.96
N GLU A 329 -2.47 -6.44 -8.01
CA GLU A 329 -2.95 -7.06 -9.23
C GLU A 329 -4.09 -8.04 -8.94
N GLY A 330 -4.87 -8.36 -9.96
CA GLY A 330 -5.90 -9.37 -9.88
C GLY A 330 -6.53 -9.65 -11.23
N ALA A 331 -7.17 -10.81 -11.35
CA ALA A 331 -7.95 -11.15 -12.52
C ALA A 331 -9.19 -11.98 -12.16
N MET A 332 -10.23 -11.79 -12.96
CA MET A 332 -11.43 -12.62 -12.99
C MET A 332 -11.38 -13.51 -14.23
N VAL A 333 -11.75 -14.78 -14.09
CA VAL A 333 -11.65 -15.79 -15.17
C VAL A 333 -12.95 -16.55 -15.35
N SER A 334 -13.27 -16.90 -16.60
CA SER A 334 -14.47 -17.68 -16.92
C SER A 334 -14.21 -19.18 -16.73
N GLY A 335 -15.12 -19.87 -16.04
CA GLY A 335 -14.97 -21.27 -15.67
C GLY A 335 -14.27 -21.46 -14.32
N TYR A 336 -14.48 -22.64 -13.71
CA TYR A 336 -13.94 -23.00 -12.40
C TYR A 336 -12.46 -23.44 -12.51
N PRO A 337 -11.47 -22.67 -12.02
CA PRO A 337 -10.07 -22.94 -12.31
C PRO A 337 -9.55 -24.21 -11.64
N SER A 338 -8.62 -24.89 -12.32
CA SER A 338 -7.92 -26.04 -11.72
C SER A 338 -6.90 -25.59 -10.68
N ASP A 339 -6.73 -26.42 -9.64
CA ASP A 339 -5.68 -26.23 -8.61
C ASP A 339 -4.27 -26.12 -9.19
N ALA A 340 -4.01 -26.74 -10.34
CA ALA A 340 -2.74 -26.63 -11.03
C ALA A 340 -2.53 -25.23 -11.64
N ALA A 341 -3.59 -24.59 -12.15
CA ALA A 341 -3.54 -23.25 -12.72
C ALA A 341 -3.28 -22.20 -11.63
N GLU A 342 -4.05 -22.24 -10.54
CA GLU A 342 -3.90 -21.31 -9.41
C GLU A 342 -2.52 -21.40 -8.75
N ASN A 343 -1.98 -22.62 -8.58
CA ASN A 343 -0.63 -22.80 -8.04
C ASN A 343 0.47 -22.32 -9.02
N ALA A 344 0.25 -22.41 -10.33
CA ALA A 344 1.15 -21.84 -11.32
C ALA A 344 1.08 -20.30 -11.36
N VAL A 345 -0.11 -19.72 -11.16
CA VAL A 345 -0.30 -18.26 -10.98
C VAL A 345 0.38 -17.77 -9.71
N GLN A 346 0.20 -18.44 -8.57
CA GLN A 346 0.93 -18.15 -7.33
C GLN A 346 2.45 -18.24 -7.52
N ALA A 347 2.95 -19.23 -8.27
CA ALA A 347 4.38 -19.32 -8.57
C ALA A 347 4.87 -18.14 -9.44
N ASN A 348 4.05 -17.65 -10.37
CA ASN A 348 4.33 -16.43 -11.14
C ASN A 348 4.29 -15.15 -10.28
N VAL A 349 3.33 -15.04 -9.35
CA VAL A 349 3.22 -13.95 -8.37
C VAL A 349 4.46 -13.91 -7.46
N VAL A 350 4.88 -15.05 -6.91
CA VAL A 350 6.11 -15.16 -6.11
C VAL A 350 7.35 -14.77 -6.93
N ALA A 351 7.41 -15.15 -8.21
CA ALA A 351 8.47 -14.74 -9.12
C ALA A 351 8.45 -13.23 -9.46
N ALA A 352 7.38 -12.50 -9.16
CA ALA A 352 7.32 -11.04 -9.28
C ALA A 352 8.12 -10.30 -8.19
N GLY A 353 8.49 -10.98 -7.09
CA GLY A 353 9.44 -10.42 -6.10
C GLY A 353 8.95 -9.16 -5.38
N TYR A 354 7.66 -9.11 -5.02
CA TYR A 354 7.06 -8.01 -4.27
C TYR A 354 7.83 -7.69 -2.97
N SER A 355 8.15 -6.42 -2.76
CA SER A 355 8.92 -5.93 -1.61
C SER A 355 8.69 -4.44 -1.33
N GLY A 356 8.90 -4.02 -0.08
CA GLY A 356 8.44 -2.72 0.45
C GLY A 356 7.30 -2.89 1.44
N GLN A 357 7.05 -1.89 2.28
CA GLN A 357 5.92 -1.88 3.22
C GLN A 357 4.59 -1.70 2.50
N THR A 358 3.52 -2.28 3.07
CA THR A 358 2.16 -2.28 2.51
C THR A 358 1.10 -1.92 3.55
N ASN A 359 1.55 -1.39 4.70
CA ASN A 359 0.76 -0.53 5.57
C ASN A 359 1.60 0.72 5.84
N VAL A 360 1.56 1.64 4.89
CA VAL A 360 2.14 2.97 4.99
C VAL A 360 0.97 3.92 4.75
N PRO A 361 0.41 4.56 5.80
CA PRO A 361 -0.68 5.53 5.66
C PRO A 361 -0.13 6.82 5.05
N ASN A 362 0.13 6.70 3.75
CA ASN A 362 0.51 7.73 2.79
C ASN A 362 1.97 8.19 2.90
N GLY A 363 2.67 8.16 1.75
CA GLY A 363 3.92 8.89 1.58
C GLY A 363 3.76 10.40 1.81
N PRO A 364 4.88 11.13 1.87
CA PRO A 364 5.25 12.16 2.87
C PRO A 364 4.13 13.10 3.39
N GLN A 365 3.11 12.52 4.02
CA GLN A 365 2.02 13.22 4.70
C GLN A 365 2.14 13.02 6.21
N GLY A 366 1.46 13.88 6.98
CA GLY A 366 1.35 13.72 8.42
C GLY A 366 0.32 14.67 9.02
N THR A 367 -0.06 14.40 10.27
CA THR A 367 -1.11 15.18 10.92
C THR A 367 -0.63 16.55 11.34
N ILE A 368 -1.48 17.57 11.24
CA ILE A 368 -1.23 18.82 11.97
C ILE A 368 -1.93 18.68 13.33
N THR A 369 -1.20 18.32 14.39
CA THR A 369 -1.80 18.33 15.74
C THR A 369 -1.94 19.76 16.25
N GLY A 370 -2.88 19.99 17.16
CA GLY A 370 -3.28 21.32 17.61
C GLY A 370 -3.83 21.35 19.03
N PRO A 371 -4.56 22.42 19.39
CA PRO A 371 -5.03 22.65 20.75
C PRO A 371 -5.82 21.47 21.32
N GLY A 372 -5.42 20.99 22.49
CA GLY A 372 -6.04 19.83 23.15
C GLY A 372 -5.62 18.46 22.62
N GLY A 373 -4.59 18.37 21.77
CA GLY A 373 -4.14 17.10 21.18
C GLY A 373 -5.02 16.61 20.03
N LYS A 374 -5.86 17.51 19.50
CA LYS A 374 -6.71 17.30 18.33
C LYS A 374 -5.90 17.46 17.05
N CYS A 375 -6.41 16.96 15.93
CA CYS A 375 -5.82 17.15 14.60
C CYS A 375 -6.59 18.23 13.82
N VAL A 376 -5.90 18.95 12.94
CA VAL A 376 -6.51 19.78 11.90
C VAL A 376 -7.10 18.84 10.86
N ASP A 377 -8.37 19.08 10.57
CA ASP A 377 -9.31 18.13 9.99
C ASP A 377 -10.21 18.88 8.99
N VAL A 378 -10.58 18.26 7.86
CA VAL A 378 -11.55 18.84 6.92
C VAL A 378 -12.91 18.18 7.14
N ALA A 379 -13.89 18.96 7.60
CA ALA A 379 -15.20 18.46 7.95
C ALA A 379 -15.92 17.73 6.78
N ALA A 380 -16.68 16.70 7.16
CA ALA A 380 -17.40 15.77 6.29
C ALA A 380 -16.51 14.71 5.62
N ASP A 381 -15.80 13.96 6.46
CA ASP A 381 -15.35 12.57 6.26
C ASP A 381 -14.73 12.33 4.86
N ASP A 382 -13.54 12.88 4.65
CA ASP A 382 -12.71 12.76 3.43
C ASP A 382 -13.34 13.25 2.10
N THR A 383 -14.58 13.78 2.11
CA THR A 383 -15.28 14.16 0.86
C THR A 383 -14.67 15.37 0.14
N GLY A 384 -14.00 16.27 0.88
CA GLY A 384 -13.02 17.22 0.37
C GLY A 384 -13.47 18.11 -0.80
N VAL A 385 -14.38 19.06 -0.57
CA VAL A 385 -14.81 20.04 -1.57
C VAL A 385 -14.31 21.46 -1.27
N ASN A 386 -14.32 22.35 -2.27
CA ASN A 386 -14.01 23.78 -2.08
C ASN A 386 -14.98 24.41 -1.08
N GLY A 387 -14.45 25.10 -0.07
CA GLY A 387 -15.21 25.68 1.02
C GLY A 387 -15.58 24.69 2.13
N ALA A 388 -15.07 23.45 2.10
CA ALA A 388 -15.21 22.52 3.22
C ALA A 388 -14.51 23.09 4.47
N ALA A 389 -15.15 22.90 5.62
CA ALA A 389 -14.78 23.57 6.85
C ALA A 389 -13.54 22.92 7.48
N VAL A 390 -12.44 23.67 7.64
CA VAL A 390 -11.28 23.17 8.38
C VAL A 390 -11.49 23.41 9.89
N GLN A 391 -11.31 22.34 10.67
CA GLN A 391 -11.71 22.26 12.08
C GLN A 391 -10.66 21.51 12.93
N LEU A 392 -10.95 21.39 14.22
CA LEU A 392 -10.30 20.41 15.10
C LEU A 392 -11.18 19.16 15.26
N TRP A 393 -10.54 18.00 15.23
CA TRP A 393 -11.17 16.70 15.51
C TRP A 393 -10.23 15.75 16.28
N ASP A 394 -10.73 14.61 16.77
CA ASP A 394 -9.85 13.57 17.29
C ASP A 394 -8.94 13.02 16.19
N CYS A 395 -7.66 12.81 16.51
CA CYS A 395 -6.69 12.32 15.54
C CYS A 395 -6.98 10.88 15.10
N GLN A 396 -7.09 10.66 13.80
CA GLN A 396 -7.40 9.37 13.17
C GLN A 396 -6.27 8.92 12.25
N THR A 397 -5.89 7.64 12.33
CA THR A 397 -4.73 7.09 11.60
C THR A 397 -4.93 6.93 10.09
N TYR A 398 -6.18 7.02 9.60
CA TYR A 398 -6.54 6.64 8.23
C TYR A 398 -7.50 7.62 7.52
N ALA A 399 -7.80 8.77 8.13
CA ALA A 399 -8.63 9.81 7.50
C ALA A 399 -7.72 10.71 6.63
N GLU A 400 -7.92 10.72 5.31
CA GLU A 400 -7.14 11.56 4.38
C GLU A 400 -7.22 13.04 4.80
N ASP A 401 -8.40 13.51 5.23
CA ASP A 401 -8.70 14.89 5.64
C ASP A 401 -7.89 15.41 6.85
N GLN A 402 -7.23 14.52 7.60
CA GLN A 402 -6.29 14.86 8.66
C GLN A 402 -4.82 14.72 8.27
N HIS A 403 -4.52 14.19 7.08
CA HIS A 403 -3.16 13.94 6.58
C HIS A 403 -2.73 15.02 5.59
N TRP A 404 -1.78 15.86 6.01
CA TRP A 404 -1.36 17.05 5.28
C TRP A 404 0.05 16.86 4.68
N THR A 405 0.15 17.08 3.38
CA THR A 405 1.40 17.20 2.62
C THR A 405 1.96 18.61 2.83
N HIS A 406 3.23 18.76 3.23
CA HIS A 406 3.89 20.07 3.22
C HIS A 406 4.61 20.28 1.88
N ASN A 407 4.07 21.18 1.06
CA ASN A 407 4.55 21.43 -0.28
C ASN A 407 5.78 22.36 -0.29
N PRO A 408 6.69 22.25 -1.28
CA PRO A 408 7.87 23.12 -1.40
C PRO A 408 7.56 24.62 -1.52
N ASP A 409 6.33 24.98 -1.85
CA ASP A 409 5.84 26.35 -1.98
C ASP A 409 5.19 26.90 -0.70
N THR A 410 5.41 26.24 0.44
CA THR A 410 4.84 26.52 1.78
C THR A 410 3.31 26.42 1.87
N SER A 411 2.66 25.70 0.95
CA SER A 411 1.28 25.27 1.15
C SER A 411 1.20 23.95 1.93
N LEU A 412 0.10 23.76 2.66
CA LEU A 412 -0.24 22.52 3.34
C LEU A 412 -1.46 21.94 2.65
N GLY A 413 -1.37 20.71 2.14
CA GLY A 413 -2.41 20.14 1.29
C GLY A 413 -2.87 18.73 1.66
N THR A 414 -4.19 18.52 1.66
CA THR A 414 -4.88 17.24 1.86
C THR A 414 -5.94 17.05 0.77
N ILE A 415 -6.32 15.79 0.48
CA ILE A 415 -7.37 15.39 -0.47
C ILE A 415 -7.36 16.13 -1.82
N SER A 416 -6.14 16.43 -2.32
CA SER A 416 -5.82 17.20 -3.54
C SER A 416 -6.19 18.70 -3.53
N ARG A 417 -6.20 19.32 -2.34
CA ARG A 417 -6.51 20.74 -2.08
C ARG A 417 -5.59 21.31 -1.00
N CYS A 418 -5.67 22.61 -0.76
CA CYS A 418 -4.81 23.38 0.14
C CYS A 418 -5.59 23.96 1.34
N LEU A 419 -4.88 24.10 2.47
CA LEU A 419 -5.31 24.84 3.66
C LEU A 419 -5.42 26.32 3.32
N ASP A 420 -6.64 26.84 3.15
CA ASP A 420 -6.93 28.18 2.61
C ASP A 420 -7.51 29.12 3.67
N ILE A 421 -7.33 30.42 3.51
CA ILE A 421 -7.93 31.47 4.34
C ILE A 421 -9.03 32.12 3.50
N ASN A 422 -10.29 31.82 3.83
CA ASN A 422 -11.46 32.08 2.99
C ASN A 422 -11.42 33.44 2.28
N GLY A 423 -11.58 33.41 0.95
CA GLY A 423 -11.56 34.60 0.09
C GLY A 423 -10.19 35.30 0.02
N ASN A 424 -9.09 34.58 0.29
CA ASN A 424 -7.74 35.12 0.48
C ASN A 424 -7.67 36.23 1.56
N GLY A 425 -8.50 36.11 2.61
CA GLY A 425 -8.69 37.14 3.62
C GLY A 425 -7.48 37.39 4.53
N THR A 426 -7.49 38.53 5.22
CA THR A 426 -6.37 38.92 6.11
C THR A 426 -6.81 39.43 7.49
N ALA A 427 -8.11 39.43 7.80
CA ALA A 427 -8.64 39.98 9.05
C ALA A 427 -8.61 38.97 10.21
N ASN A 428 -8.57 39.47 11.45
CA ASN A 428 -8.88 38.64 12.62
C ASN A 428 -10.30 38.07 12.48
N GLY A 429 -10.43 36.74 12.58
CA GLY A 429 -11.73 36.08 12.48
C GLY A 429 -12.08 35.52 11.10
N THR A 430 -11.26 35.73 10.05
CA THR A 430 -11.45 35.01 8.79
C THR A 430 -11.24 33.51 9.01
N GLU A 431 -12.25 32.70 8.65
CA GLU A 431 -12.23 31.25 8.80
C GLU A 431 -11.25 30.59 7.81
N VAL A 432 -10.77 29.41 8.19
CA VAL A 432 -9.90 28.55 7.36
C VAL A 432 -10.76 27.47 6.72
N GLU A 433 -10.49 27.16 5.45
CA GLU A 433 -11.24 26.20 4.64
C GLU A 433 -10.32 25.37 3.75
N LEU A 434 -10.87 24.35 3.12
CA LEU A 434 -10.19 23.60 2.08
C LEU A 434 -10.54 24.20 0.70
N TRP A 435 -9.53 24.49 -0.12
CA TRP A 435 -9.73 25.06 -1.46
C TRP A 435 -8.72 24.51 -2.47
N ASP A 436 -9.07 24.46 -3.76
CA ASP A 436 -8.16 24.07 -4.84
C ASP A 436 -6.84 24.87 -4.77
N CYS A 437 -5.70 24.19 -4.88
CA CYS A 437 -4.38 24.81 -4.75
C CYS A 437 -4.07 25.72 -5.96
N ASP A 438 -4.33 27.03 -5.83
CA ASP A 438 -4.08 28.05 -6.87
C ASP A 438 -2.81 28.87 -6.60
N GLY A 439 -2.22 28.71 -5.40
CA GLY A 439 -0.97 29.33 -4.99
C GLY A 439 -1.09 30.73 -4.37
N VAL A 440 -2.30 31.23 -4.07
CA VAL A 440 -2.47 32.54 -3.42
C VAL A 440 -1.81 32.61 -2.04
N GLY A 441 -1.55 33.83 -1.56
CA GLY A 441 -0.89 34.08 -0.28
C GLY A 441 -1.66 33.58 0.95
N GLY A 442 -2.97 33.34 0.84
CA GLY A 442 -3.81 32.71 1.86
C GLY A 442 -3.51 31.23 2.07
N GLN A 443 -3.03 30.52 1.04
CA GLN A 443 -2.68 29.11 1.11
C GLN A 443 -1.30 28.84 1.72
N LYS A 444 -0.61 29.88 2.20
CA LYS A 444 0.79 29.84 2.64
C LYS A 444 0.89 29.79 4.15
N TRP A 445 1.62 28.82 4.68
CA TRP A 445 1.73 28.58 6.11
C TRP A 445 3.16 28.22 6.48
N VAL A 446 3.69 28.90 7.50
CA VAL A 446 5.06 28.74 7.96
C VAL A 446 5.03 28.49 9.46
N GLN A 447 5.44 27.30 9.86
CA GLN A 447 5.63 26.95 11.27
C GLN A 447 6.65 27.91 11.90
N GLN A 448 6.38 28.38 13.11
CA GLN A 448 7.25 29.25 13.90
C GLN A 448 7.83 28.47 15.09
N ALA A 449 9.05 28.81 15.52
CA ALA A 449 9.74 28.18 16.64
C ALA A 449 9.02 28.31 18.02
N ASP A 450 7.99 29.17 18.13
CA ASP A 450 7.12 29.21 19.32
C ASP A 450 6.01 28.14 19.29
N GLY A 451 5.91 27.36 18.21
CA GLY A 451 4.85 26.38 17.95
C GLY A 451 3.62 26.93 17.24
N SER A 452 3.64 28.17 16.72
CA SER A 452 2.52 28.72 15.96
C SER A 452 2.64 28.51 14.44
N LEU A 453 1.51 28.24 13.78
CA LEU A 453 1.46 28.08 12.32
C LEU A 453 1.00 29.41 11.69
N ARG A 454 1.94 30.16 11.11
CA ARG A 454 1.72 31.55 10.69
C ARG A 454 1.53 31.69 9.18
N ASN A 455 0.49 32.40 8.77
CA ASN A 455 0.28 32.80 7.38
C ASN A 455 1.10 34.06 7.03
N PRO A 456 2.01 34.04 6.04
CA PRO A 456 2.84 35.20 5.70
C PRO A 456 2.08 36.42 5.16
N GLN A 457 0.97 36.23 4.43
CA GLN A 457 0.23 37.32 3.78
C GLN A 457 -0.54 38.19 4.77
N SER A 458 -1.33 37.57 5.63
CA SER A 458 -2.09 38.24 6.71
C SER A 458 -1.19 38.64 7.89
N GLY A 459 -0.06 37.93 8.04
CA GLY A 459 0.84 38.02 9.18
C GLY A 459 0.32 37.35 10.45
N ARG A 460 -0.83 36.68 10.38
CA ARG A 460 -1.60 36.09 11.49
C ARG A 460 -1.33 34.59 11.64
N CYS A 461 -1.71 34.05 12.79
CA CYS A 461 -1.53 32.65 13.14
C CYS A 461 -2.85 31.89 13.03
N LEU A 462 -2.76 30.58 12.73
CA LEU A 462 -3.87 29.64 12.88
C LEU A 462 -4.34 29.64 14.34
N ASP A 463 -5.65 29.71 14.57
CA ASP A 463 -6.25 29.99 15.87
C ASP A 463 -7.50 29.14 16.08
N ALA A 464 -7.53 28.37 17.17
CA ALA A 464 -8.75 27.72 17.65
C ALA A 464 -9.58 28.75 18.44
N PRO A 465 -10.80 29.12 17.98
CA PRO A 465 -11.54 30.25 18.54
C PRO A 465 -11.72 30.19 20.06
N ASN A 466 -11.24 31.23 20.75
CA ASN A 466 -11.32 31.35 22.22
C ASN A 466 -10.63 30.20 22.99
N GLY A 467 -9.77 29.41 22.33
CA GLY A 467 -9.11 28.24 22.93
C GLY A 467 -9.99 27.00 23.10
N THR A 468 -11.09 26.87 22.36
CA THR A 468 -11.89 25.63 22.38
C THR A 468 -11.17 24.50 21.63
N SER A 469 -11.22 23.29 22.18
CA SER A 469 -10.60 22.08 21.62
C SER A 469 -11.59 20.91 21.47
N ALA A 470 -12.86 21.24 21.29
CA ALA A 470 -13.90 20.25 21.00
C ALA A 470 -13.89 19.87 19.51
N ASN A 471 -14.27 18.63 19.21
CA ASN A 471 -14.50 18.17 17.83
C ASN A 471 -15.53 19.09 17.17
N GLY A 472 -15.26 19.53 15.95
CA GLY A 472 -16.09 20.53 15.26
C GLY A 472 -15.72 21.99 15.54
N THR A 473 -14.60 22.26 16.23
CA THR A 473 -14.09 23.63 16.40
C THR A 473 -13.55 24.14 15.07
N ARG A 474 -14.33 24.94 14.32
CA ARG A 474 -13.89 25.63 13.10
C ARG A 474 -12.65 26.48 13.37
N LEU A 475 -11.61 26.33 12.55
CA LEU A 475 -10.38 27.12 12.65
C LEU A 475 -10.45 28.42 11.86
N ARG A 476 -9.63 29.39 12.26
CA ARG A 476 -9.56 30.75 11.71
C ARG A 476 -8.15 31.30 11.79
N ILE A 477 -7.91 32.48 11.22
CA ILE A 477 -6.73 33.30 11.53
C ILE A 477 -7.00 34.34 12.62
N TRP A 478 -5.99 34.58 13.46
CA TRP A 478 -5.99 35.63 14.48
C TRP A 478 -4.57 36.17 14.73
N ASP A 479 -4.46 37.38 15.28
CA ASP A 479 -3.19 37.97 15.71
C ASP A 479 -2.40 37.00 16.60
N CYS A 480 -1.15 36.76 16.23
CA CYS A 480 -0.26 35.84 16.93
C CYS A 480 -0.02 36.33 18.37
N ASN A 481 -0.54 35.59 19.35
CA ASN A 481 -0.58 35.95 20.77
C ASN A 481 0.14 34.94 21.67
N GLY A 482 0.70 33.88 21.10
CA GLY A 482 1.51 32.88 21.81
C GLY A 482 0.74 31.94 22.75
N SER A 483 -0.60 32.04 22.82
CA SER A 483 -1.42 31.18 23.66
C SER A 483 -1.51 29.74 23.13
N ALA A 484 -1.92 28.82 24.00
CA ALA A 484 -2.15 27.41 23.65
C ALA A 484 -3.19 27.21 22.51
N ALA A 485 -4.06 28.19 22.26
CA ALA A 485 -5.05 28.17 21.18
C ALA A 485 -4.45 28.30 19.78
N GLN A 486 -3.18 28.74 19.68
CA GLN A 486 -2.45 28.96 18.44
C GLN A 486 -1.25 28.02 18.32
N LYS A 487 -1.20 26.94 19.11
CA LYS A 487 -0.12 25.95 19.05
C LYS A 487 -0.55 24.79 18.18
N PHE A 488 0.15 24.66 17.07
CA PHE A 488 -0.05 23.64 16.05
C PHE A 488 1.31 23.03 15.71
N SER A 489 1.32 21.74 15.41
CA SER A 489 2.53 21.00 15.02
C SER A 489 2.24 20.30 13.72
N VAL A 490 2.86 20.75 12.64
CA VAL A 490 2.83 20.06 11.35
C VAL A 490 3.73 18.84 11.47
N ASN A 491 3.18 17.71 11.95
CA ASN A 491 3.91 16.44 12.14
C ASN A 491 4.08 15.71 10.80
N GLY A 492 4.45 16.44 9.76
CA GLY A 492 4.80 15.88 8.46
C GLY A 492 6.21 15.30 8.51
N GLY A 493 6.34 14.03 8.16
CA GLY A 493 7.58 13.29 8.35
C GLY A 493 7.79 12.83 9.80
N ALA A 494 8.62 11.80 9.98
CA ALA A 494 8.87 11.20 11.28
C ALA A 494 10.26 11.61 11.82
N PRO A 495 10.46 11.65 13.15
CA PRO A 495 11.79 11.72 13.71
C PRO A 495 12.58 10.46 13.35
N ILE A 496 13.70 10.62 12.64
CA ILE A 496 14.61 9.50 12.34
C ILE A 496 15.30 9.12 13.65
N ALA A 497 14.90 7.99 14.22
CA ALA A 497 15.47 7.49 15.47
C ALA A 497 16.92 7.07 15.23
N ALA A 498 17.83 7.61 16.05
CA ALA A 498 19.26 7.62 15.80
C ALA A 498 20.06 7.10 17.02
N PRO A 499 21.37 6.81 16.85
CA PRO A 499 22.18 6.14 17.86
C PRO A 499 22.18 6.88 19.22
N GLY A 500 21.92 6.13 20.29
CA GLY A 500 21.88 6.68 21.65
C GLY A 500 20.55 7.31 22.08
N ALA A 501 19.43 6.90 21.45
CA ALA A 501 18.10 7.49 21.66
C ALA A 501 18.06 8.99 21.34
N LYS A 502 18.68 9.34 20.20
CA LYS A 502 18.72 10.68 19.62
C LYS A 502 17.86 10.72 18.36
N CYS A 503 17.65 11.91 17.82
CA CYS A 503 17.02 12.12 16.53
C CYS A 503 18.00 12.79 15.56
N VAL A 504 17.81 12.56 14.25
CA VAL A 504 18.53 13.28 13.20
C VAL A 504 17.96 14.70 13.11
N ASP A 505 18.84 15.70 13.14
CA ASP A 505 18.53 17.08 13.52
C ASP A 505 19.25 18.07 12.60
N VAL A 506 18.57 19.13 12.14
CA VAL A 506 19.20 20.24 11.40
C VAL A 506 19.69 21.29 12.39
N ALA A 507 20.99 21.58 12.37
CA ALA A 507 21.61 22.45 13.36
C ALA A 507 21.15 23.92 13.28
N ALA A 508 20.92 24.54 14.44
CA ALA A 508 20.52 25.94 14.61
C ALA A 508 19.09 26.29 14.10
N ASP A 509 18.15 25.42 14.48
CA ASP A 509 16.70 25.61 14.47
C ASP A 509 16.07 25.72 13.05
N ASP A 510 14.74 25.89 12.99
CA ASP A 510 13.89 25.78 11.78
C ASP A 510 14.22 26.75 10.60
N THR A 511 15.33 27.49 10.64
CA THR A 511 15.77 28.38 9.56
C THR A 511 16.56 27.67 8.44
N GLY A 512 16.97 26.42 8.68
CA GLY A 512 17.82 25.56 7.84
C GLY A 512 18.03 25.98 6.37
N VAL A 513 19.15 26.64 6.10
CA VAL A 513 19.59 27.05 4.75
C VAL A 513 20.50 26.00 4.11
N ASN A 514 20.84 26.18 2.83
CA ASN A 514 21.81 25.33 2.14
C ASN A 514 23.17 25.32 2.87
N GLY A 515 23.67 24.13 3.18
CA GLY A 515 24.93 23.92 3.89
C GLY A 515 24.80 23.92 5.41
N THR A 516 23.59 24.03 5.97
CA THR A 516 23.38 23.81 7.41
C THR A 516 23.72 22.37 7.77
N ALA A 517 24.51 22.18 8.83
CA ALA A 517 24.95 20.86 9.27
C ALA A 517 23.78 19.99 9.77
N VAL A 518 23.81 18.69 9.43
CA VAL A 518 22.90 17.70 10.02
C VAL A 518 23.63 16.91 11.11
N GLN A 519 22.98 16.73 12.25
CA GLN A 519 23.58 16.27 13.50
C GLN A 519 22.67 15.30 14.28
N LEU A 520 23.14 14.85 15.45
CA LEU A 520 22.33 14.22 16.49
C LEU A 520 21.91 15.24 17.54
N TRP A 521 20.66 15.16 17.98
CA TRP A 521 20.13 15.93 19.12
C TRP A 521 19.15 15.11 19.95
N ASP A 522 18.75 15.61 21.12
CA ASP A 522 17.63 15.03 21.87
C ASP A 522 16.33 15.15 21.05
N CYS A 523 15.54 14.08 21.00
CA CYS A 523 14.30 14.04 20.23
C CYS A 523 13.26 15.02 20.79
N GLN A 524 12.71 15.87 19.92
CA GLN A 524 11.68 16.86 20.22
C GLN A 524 10.41 16.57 19.41
N THR A 525 9.25 16.64 20.06
CA THR A 525 7.94 16.34 19.43
C THR A 525 7.33 17.51 18.67
N TRP A 526 8.08 18.60 18.45
CA TRP A 526 7.53 19.89 17.98
C TRP A 526 8.46 20.67 17.03
N SER A 527 9.69 20.22 16.78
CA SER A 527 10.69 20.95 16.00
C SER A 527 10.80 20.35 14.58
N VAL A 528 10.70 21.19 13.55
CA VAL A 528 10.55 20.70 12.16
C VAL A 528 11.91 20.23 11.64
N ASP A 529 13.00 20.88 12.08
CA ASP A 529 14.39 20.44 11.94
C ASP A 529 14.68 18.95 12.28
N GLN A 530 13.83 18.28 13.05
CA GLN A 530 13.96 16.85 13.39
C GLN A 530 12.95 15.93 12.69
N HIS A 531 11.92 16.45 12.04
CA HIS A 531 10.88 15.64 11.38
C HIS A 531 11.21 15.49 9.88
N TRP A 532 11.54 14.27 9.45
CA TRP A 532 12.02 13.99 8.11
C TRP A 532 10.97 13.25 7.28
N PHE A 533 10.64 13.84 6.14
CA PHE A 533 9.74 13.30 5.13
C PHE A 533 10.52 12.36 4.19
N HIS A 534 10.14 11.09 4.09
CA HIS A 534 10.63 10.20 3.03
C HIS A 534 9.84 10.41 1.74
N ARG A 535 10.50 10.88 0.69
CA ARG A 535 9.88 11.20 -0.60
C ARG A 535 9.85 9.99 -1.54
N SER A 536 8.92 9.98 -2.49
CA SER A 536 8.78 8.92 -3.48
C SER A 536 10.01 8.76 -4.41
N ASP A 537 10.87 9.78 -4.50
CA ASP A 537 12.13 9.74 -5.24
C ASP A 537 13.32 9.17 -4.41
N SER A 538 13.04 8.58 -3.25
CA SER A 538 13.99 8.07 -2.26
C SER A 538 14.91 9.13 -1.65
N SER A 539 14.48 10.40 -1.60
CA SER A 539 15.14 11.42 -0.78
C SER A 539 14.48 11.56 0.60
N LEU A 540 15.28 11.96 1.59
CA LEU A 540 14.80 12.38 2.91
C LEU A 540 14.85 13.90 2.96
N SER A 541 13.81 14.56 3.47
CA SER A 541 13.74 16.03 3.48
C SER A 541 13.14 16.62 4.75
N THR A 542 13.55 17.81 5.13
CA THR A 542 12.87 18.69 6.10
C THR A 542 13.11 20.17 5.74
N LEU A 543 12.32 21.11 6.28
CA LEU A 543 12.46 22.55 6.03
C LEU A 543 12.47 22.93 4.52
N GLY A 544 11.77 22.14 3.70
CA GLY A 544 11.74 22.24 2.23
C GLY A 544 12.95 21.64 1.49
N ARG A 545 14.01 21.25 2.21
CA ARG A 545 15.33 20.83 1.71
C ARG A 545 15.62 19.36 2.00
N CYS A 546 16.61 18.79 1.32
CA CYS A 546 16.95 17.38 1.36
C CYS A 546 18.20 17.10 2.22
N LEU A 547 18.25 15.89 2.79
CA LEU A 547 19.40 15.31 3.48
C LEU A 547 20.50 15.01 2.43
N ASP A 548 21.54 15.82 2.38
CA ASP A 548 22.53 15.86 1.29
C ASP A 548 23.92 15.45 1.78
N VAL A 549 24.59 14.57 1.02
CA VAL A 549 26.02 14.28 1.22
C VAL A 549 26.85 15.39 0.57
N ASN A 550 27.42 16.28 1.39
CA ASN A 550 28.05 17.55 0.98
C ASN A 550 28.84 17.46 -0.33
N GLY A 551 28.53 18.37 -1.26
CA GLY A 551 29.15 18.44 -2.58
C GLY A 551 28.87 17.22 -3.48
N ASN A 552 27.80 16.47 -3.21
CA ASN A 552 27.49 15.17 -3.83
C ASN A 552 28.63 14.13 -3.65
N GLY A 553 29.34 14.20 -2.52
CA GLY A 553 30.55 13.42 -2.28
C GLY A 553 30.33 11.90 -2.15
N THR A 554 31.39 11.12 -2.34
CA THR A 554 31.35 9.65 -2.24
C THR A 554 32.44 9.06 -1.34
N ALA A 555 33.23 9.88 -0.65
CA ALA A 555 34.29 9.42 0.24
C ALA A 555 33.75 9.03 1.63
N GLY A 556 34.30 7.98 2.23
CA GLY A 556 34.08 7.69 3.65
C GLY A 556 34.64 8.83 4.49
N GLY A 557 33.77 9.52 5.23
CA GLY A 557 34.11 10.73 5.98
C GLY A 557 33.44 12.01 5.49
N THR A 558 32.81 12.03 4.30
CA THR A 558 32.07 13.20 3.83
C THR A 558 30.89 13.49 4.75
N GLU A 559 30.81 14.72 5.25
CA GLU A 559 29.77 15.21 6.15
C GLU A 559 28.40 15.30 5.44
N VAL A 560 27.32 15.24 6.23
CA VAL A 560 25.95 15.42 5.76
C VAL A 560 25.45 16.82 6.16
N GLU A 561 24.65 17.39 5.27
CA GLU A 561 24.08 18.74 5.40
C GLU A 561 22.66 18.81 4.83
N LEU A 562 22.01 19.95 5.04
CA LEU A 562 20.71 20.27 4.46
C LEU A 562 20.93 21.09 3.18
N TRP A 563 20.33 20.67 2.05
CA TRP A 563 20.48 21.36 0.76
C TRP A 563 19.21 21.31 -0.10
N ASP A 564 18.95 22.35 -0.90
CA ASP A 564 17.82 22.41 -1.83
C ASP A 564 17.69 21.11 -2.65
N CYS A 565 16.51 20.50 -2.61
CA CYS A 565 16.24 19.22 -3.28
C CYS A 565 16.38 19.36 -4.80
N ASN A 566 17.39 18.69 -5.36
CA ASN A 566 17.80 18.79 -6.76
C ASN A 566 17.88 17.42 -7.46
N GLY A 567 17.65 16.32 -6.72
CA GLY A 567 17.59 14.96 -7.26
C GLY A 567 18.94 14.26 -7.42
N ALA A 568 20.06 14.89 -7.02
CA ALA A 568 21.38 14.27 -7.05
C ALA A 568 21.46 12.98 -6.23
N GLY A 569 22.38 12.08 -6.60
CA GLY A 569 22.53 10.78 -5.95
C GLY A 569 22.95 10.85 -4.47
N GLY A 570 23.57 11.96 -4.04
CA GLY A 570 23.90 12.28 -2.65
C GLY A 570 22.70 12.66 -1.78
N GLN A 571 21.53 12.94 -2.39
CA GLN A 571 20.27 13.19 -1.67
C GLN A 571 19.43 11.93 -1.47
N LYS A 572 19.90 10.77 -1.93
CA LYS A 572 19.15 9.51 -1.95
C LYS A 572 19.51 8.59 -0.80
N TRP A 573 18.53 7.98 -0.16
CA TRP A 573 18.70 7.16 1.04
C TRP A 573 17.74 5.96 1.03
N GLU A 574 18.29 4.76 1.25
CA GLU A 574 17.57 3.48 1.30
C GLU A 574 17.67 2.89 2.72
N GLN A 575 16.55 2.72 3.41
CA GLN A 575 16.50 1.96 4.66
C GLN A 575 16.79 0.47 4.39
N GLN A 576 17.86 -0.05 4.97
CA GLN A 576 18.24 -1.45 4.90
C GLN A 576 17.57 -2.26 6.02
N ALA A 577 17.35 -3.55 5.79
CA ALA A 577 16.72 -4.46 6.75
C ALA A 577 17.54 -4.70 8.05
N ASP A 578 18.78 -4.24 8.12
CA ASP A 578 19.58 -4.24 9.35
C ASP A 578 19.40 -2.98 10.22
N GLY A 579 18.57 -2.02 9.77
CA GLY A 579 18.35 -0.73 10.43
C GLY A 579 19.37 0.35 10.06
N SER A 580 20.15 0.21 8.98
CA SER A 580 21.01 1.28 8.46
C SER A 580 20.34 2.09 7.34
N LEU A 581 20.68 3.37 7.24
CA LEU A 581 20.32 4.23 6.09
C LEU A 581 21.49 4.29 5.12
N ARG A 582 21.32 3.72 3.91
CA ARG A 582 22.36 3.62 2.89
C ARG A 582 22.15 4.67 1.79
N ASN A 583 23.19 5.44 1.47
CA ASN A 583 23.22 6.27 0.28
C ASN A 583 23.63 5.43 -0.95
N PRO A 584 22.79 5.29 -2.00
CA PRO A 584 23.06 4.37 -3.11
C PRO A 584 24.25 4.78 -3.99
N GLN A 585 24.46 6.08 -4.18
CA GLN A 585 25.53 6.63 -5.04
C GLN A 585 26.93 6.36 -4.48
N SER A 586 27.12 6.59 -3.18
CA SER A 586 28.39 6.34 -2.48
C SER A 586 28.56 4.88 -2.03
N GLY A 587 27.45 4.12 -1.98
CA GLY A 587 27.39 2.77 -1.43
C GLY A 587 27.56 2.69 0.10
N ARG A 588 27.52 3.84 0.79
CA ARG A 588 27.87 4.02 2.20
C ARG A 588 26.65 4.26 3.08
N CYS A 589 26.82 4.11 4.39
CA CYS A 589 25.77 4.27 5.38
C CYS A 589 25.93 5.61 6.12
N LEU A 590 24.79 6.17 6.57
CA LEU A 590 24.76 7.28 7.53
C LEU A 590 25.44 6.82 8.83
N ASP A 591 26.33 7.65 9.37
CA ASP A 591 27.27 7.28 10.43
C ASP A 591 27.40 8.39 11.48
N ALA A 592 27.18 8.04 12.74
CA ALA A 592 27.49 8.87 13.89
C ALA A 592 29.01 8.75 14.19
N PRO A 593 29.85 9.79 13.99
CA PRO A 593 31.30 9.64 13.96
C PRO A 593 31.87 8.99 15.22
N ASN A 594 32.62 7.91 15.02
CA ASN A 594 33.25 7.11 16.07
C ASN A 594 32.28 6.53 17.12
N GLY A 595 30.98 6.47 16.83
CA GLY A 595 29.95 6.06 17.81
C GLY A 595 29.62 7.13 18.85
N THR A 596 29.93 8.40 18.58
CA THR A 596 29.57 9.53 19.45
C THR A 596 28.06 9.79 19.36
N THR A 597 27.39 9.99 20.50
CA THR A 597 25.92 10.18 20.57
C THR A 597 25.50 11.42 21.36
N GLY A 598 26.42 12.39 21.52
CA GLY A 598 26.13 13.66 22.18
C GLY A 598 25.38 14.62 21.27
N ASN A 599 24.60 15.53 21.85
CA ASN A 599 23.95 16.62 21.11
C ASN A 599 25.02 17.45 20.38
N GLY A 600 24.77 17.78 19.11
CA GLY A 600 25.74 18.46 18.26
C GLY A 600 26.73 17.53 17.54
N THR A 601 26.54 16.20 17.62
CA THR A 601 27.36 15.25 16.85
C THR A 601 26.95 15.32 15.37
N ARG A 602 27.71 16.04 14.56
CA ARG A 602 27.48 16.13 13.10
C ARG A 602 27.60 14.76 12.42
N LEU A 603 26.68 14.47 11.51
CA LEU A 603 26.62 13.20 10.77
C LEU A 603 27.45 13.23 9.48
N ARG A 604 27.80 12.04 9.00
CA ARG A 604 28.60 11.79 7.79
C ARG A 604 28.17 10.50 7.11
N ILE A 605 28.70 10.22 5.92
CA ILE A 605 28.71 8.87 5.35
C ILE A 605 29.98 8.09 5.72
N TRP A 606 29.84 6.79 5.98
CA TRP A 606 30.96 5.88 6.23
C TRP A 606 30.69 4.48 5.66
N ASP A 607 31.75 3.67 5.54
CA ASP A 607 31.63 2.27 5.11
C ASP A 607 30.66 1.50 6.02
N CYS A 608 29.64 0.87 5.43
CA CYS A 608 28.61 0.13 6.15
C CYS A 608 29.24 -1.04 6.92
N ASN A 609 29.15 -0.99 8.25
CA ASN A 609 29.81 -1.93 9.16
C ASN A 609 28.85 -2.58 10.18
N GLY A 610 27.56 -2.24 10.13
CA GLY A 610 26.51 -2.84 10.96
C GLY A 610 26.56 -2.48 12.45
N SER A 611 27.47 -1.60 12.88
CA SER A 611 27.57 -1.16 14.28
C SER A 611 26.38 -0.30 14.71
N ALA A 612 26.23 -0.13 16.03
CA ALA A 612 25.21 0.75 16.62
C ALA A 612 25.31 2.21 16.15
N ALA A 613 26.49 2.66 15.70
CA ALA A 613 26.72 4.02 15.19
C ALA A 613 26.07 4.29 13.82
N GLN A 614 25.59 3.25 13.15
CA GLN A 614 24.96 3.30 11.82
C GLN A 614 23.51 2.84 11.85
N LYS A 615 22.89 2.80 13.04
CA LYS A 615 21.48 2.42 13.20
C LYS A 615 20.61 3.68 13.24
N PHE A 616 19.95 3.91 12.12
CA PHE A 616 19.06 5.04 11.87
C PHE A 616 17.76 4.45 11.32
N GLN A 617 16.67 4.63 12.06
CA GLN A 617 15.38 4.06 11.74
C GLN A 617 14.41 5.18 11.34
N LEU A 618 13.92 5.11 10.10
CA LEU A 618 12.66 5.73 9.71
C LEU A 618 11.53 5.02 10.45
N ASN A 619 10.64 5.80 11.09
CA ASN A 619 9.49 5.29 11.83
C ASN A 619 8.21 5.48 11.01
#